data_AF-A0A9X3H6K6-F1
#
_entry.id   AF-A0A9X3H6K6-F1
#
_cell.length_a   1.000
_cell.length_b   1.000
_cell.length_c   1.000
_cell.angle_alpha   90.00
_cell.angle_beta   90.00
_cell.angle_gamma   90.00
#
_symmetry.space_group_name_H-M   'P 1'
#
loop_
_entity.id
_entity.type
_entity.pdbx_description
1 polymer ?
#
loop_
_entity_poly.entity_id
_entity_poly.type
_entity_poly.pdbx_seq_one_letter_code
_entity_poly.pdbx_strand_id
1 'polypeptide(L)' 'MKTTKYTLLIIGLLGITASIYNYIQGDTFFDVLLGLVTSASLIYGYFYYADFEKKKEK' A
#
# COMPACT_ATOMS: atom_id res chain seq x y z
N MET A 1 16.69 8.37 0.36
CA MET A 1 15.65 7.39 0.77
C MET A 1 14.22 7.91 0.59
N LYS A 2 13.98 9.23 0.50
CA LYS A 2 12.66 9.84 0.24
C LYS A 2 11.91 9.24 -0.96
N THR A 3 12.56 8.91 -2.07
CA THR A 3 11.90 8.34 -3.25
C THR A 3 11.20 7.01 -2.93
N THR A 4 11.86 6.13 -2.17
CA THR A 4 11.33 4.81 -1.81
C THR A 4 10.02 4.91 -1.03
N LYS A 5 9.89 5.88 -0.10
CA LYS A 5 8.63 6.07 0.63
C LYS A 5 7.50 6.49 -0.33
N TYR A 6 7.75 7.45 -1.23
CA TYR A 6 6.71 7.88 -2.15
C TYR A 6 6.32 6.75 -3.12
N THR A 7 7.28 5.91 -3.52
CA THR A 7 7.01 4.71 -4.31
C THR A 7 6.11 3.72 -3.56
N LEU A 8 6.37 3.42 -2.28
CA LEU A 8 5.50 2.56 -1.44
C LEU A 8 4.06 3.09 -1.39
N LEU A 9 3.90 4.40 -1.22
CA LEU A 9 2.58 5.04 -1.11
C LEU A 9 1.82 5.03 -2.45
N ILE A 10 2.51 5.30 -3.57
CA ILE A 10 1.92 5.26 -4.91
C ILE A 10 1.48 3.83 -5.26
N ILE A 11 2.32 2.83 -5.00
CA ILE A 11 1.99 1.43 -5.28
C ILE A 11 0.81 0.97 -4.40
N GLY A 12 0.78 1.36 -3.12
CA GLY A 12 -0.34 1.08 -2.22
C GLY A 12 -1.66 1.68 -2.71
N LEU A 13 -1.65 2.93 -3.19
CA LEU A 13 -2.85 3.57 -3.75
C LEU A 13 -3.34 2.88 -5.04
N LEU A 14 -2.41 2.54 -5.93
CA LEU A 14 -2.73 1.83 -7.17
C LEU A 14 -3.30 0.44 -6.87
N GLY A 15 -2.77 -0.26 -5.87
CA GLY A 15 -3.28 -1.55 -5.42
C GLY A 15 -4.71 -1.50 -4.87
N ILE A 16 -5.06 -0.47 -4.09
CA ILE A 16 -6.45 -0.25 -3.65
C ILE A 16 -7.37 -0.04 -4.85
N THR A 17 -6.93 0.76 -5.81
CA THR A 17 -7.71 1.05 -7.02
C THR A 17 -7.93 -0.21 -7.85
N ALA A 18 -6.91 -1.06 -7.97
CA ALA A 18 -6.99 -2.36 -8.64
C ALA A 18 -7.91 -3.34 -7.90
N SER A 19 -7.85 -3.41 -6.56
CA SER A 19 -8.77 -4.22 -5.77
C SER A 19 -10.23 -3.80 -5.95
N ILE A 20 -10.52 -2.49 -6.01
CA ILE A 20 -11.87 -1.98 -6.29
C ILE A 20 -12.32 -2.38 -7.70
N TYR A 21 -11.44 -2.29 -8.68
CA TYR A 21 -11.73 -2.70 -10.05
C TYR A 21 -12.04 -4.21 -10.15
N ASN A 22 -11.25 -5.06 -9.51
CA ASN A 22 -11.48 -6.51 -9.47
C ASN A 22 -12.79 -6.86 -8.74
N TYR A 23 -13.14 -6.12 -7.68
CA TYR A 23 -14.43 -6.28 -7.02
C TYR A 23 -15.61 -6.00 -7.96
N ILE A 24 -15.52 -4.94 -8.77
CA ILE A 24 -16.55 -4.59 -9.76
C ILE A 24 -16.59 -5.61 -10.91
N GLN A 25 -15.44 -6.18 -11.28
CA GLN A 25 -15.33 -7.20 -12.31
C GLN A 25 -15.92 -8.56 -11.89
N GLY A 26 -16.28 -8.73 -10.61
CA GLY A 26 -16.84 -9.96 -10.08
C GLY A 26 -15.79 -11.01 -9.73
N ASP A 27 -14.55 -10.58 -9.53
CA ASP A 27 -13.44 -11.46 -9.21
C ASP A 27 -13.57 -12.09 -7.82
N THR A 28 -12.81 -13.15 -7.54
CA THR A 28 -12.98 -13.94 -6.32
C THR A 28 -12.81 -13.05 -5.07
N PHE A 29 -13.73 -13.16 -4.11
CA PHE A 29 -13.69 -12.35 -2.89
C PHE A 29 -12.35 -12.45 -2.14
N PHE A 30 -11.73 -13.63 -2.19
CA PHE A 30 -10.39 -13.86 -1.63
C PHE A 30 -9.29 -13.04 -2.32
N ASP A 31 -9.32 -12.90 -3.65
CA ASP A 31 -8.33 -12.12 -4.41
C ASP A 31 -8.47 -10.62 -4.14
N VAL A 32 -9.71 -10.12 -4.05
CA VAL A 32 -9.97 -8.73 -3.68
C VAL A 32 -9.43 -8.44 -2.28
N LEU A 33 -9.68 -9.33 -1.32
CA LEU A 33 -9.30 -9.16 0.08
C LEU A 33 -7.78 -9.27 0.26
N LEU A 34 -7.12 -10.21 -0.43
CA LEU A 34 -5.66 -10.31 -0.49
C LEU A 34 -5.03 -9.04 -1.09
N GLY A 35 -5.56 -8.55 -2.21
CA GLY A 35 -5.08 -7.31 -2.83
C GLY A 35 -5.22 -6.10 -1.89
N LEU A 36 -6.32 -6.04 -1.14
CA LEU A 36 -6.61 -4.95 -0.21
C LEU A 36 -5.69 -5.01 1.02
N VAL A 37 -5.48 -6.19 1.60
CA VAL A 37 -4.54 -6.42 2.72
C VAL A 37 -3.09 -6.13 2.31
N THR A 38 -2.71 -6.53 1.10
CA THR A 38 -1.36 -6.27 0.55
C THR A 38 -1.15 -4.77 0.38
N SER A 39 -2.12 -4.08 -0.24
CA SER A 39 -2.07 -2.63 -0.45
C SER A 39 -2.04 -1.85 0.87
N ALA A 40 -2.82 -2.29 1.87
CA ALA A 40 -2.80 -1.73 3.21
C ALA A 40 -1.43 -1.92 3.90
N SER A 41 -0.78 -3.07 3.71
CA SER A 41 0.58 -3.33 4.23
C SER A 41 1.64 -2.42 3.60
N LEU A 42 1.54 -2.12 2.30
CA LEU A 42 2.42 -1.15 1.62
C LEU A 42 2.27 0.27 2.20
N ILE A 43 1.03 0.69 2.49
CA ILE A 43 0.74 1.99 3.12
C ILE A 43 1.25 2.02 4.57
N TYR A 44 1.08 0.92 5.31
CA TYR A 44 1.63 0.81 6.65
C TYR A 44 3.17 0.85 6.65
N GLY A 45 3.79 0.16 5.69
CA GLY A 45 5.24 0.21 5.46
C GLY A 45 5.74 1.62 5.18
N TYR A 46 4.98 2.45 4.45
CA TYR A 46 5.27 3.87 4.27
C TYR A 46 5.31 4.63 5.60
N PHE A 47 4.29 4.46 6.44
CA PHE A 47 4.21 5.13 7.74
C PHE A 47 5.35 4.69 8.66
N TYR A 48 5.66 3.39 8.69
CA TYR A 48 6.78 2.86 9.44
C TYR A 48 8.12 3.45 8.98
N TYR A 49 8.37 3.51 7.68
CA TYR A 49 9.59 4.12 7.14
C TYR A 49 9.66 5.63 7.40
N ALA A 50 8.52 6.34 7.35
CA ALA A 50 8.46 7.77 7.65
C ALA A 50 8.78 8.05 9.13
N ASP A 51 8.33 7.21 10.05
CA ASP A 51 8.66 7.31 11.47
C ASP A 51 10.12 6.93 11.74
N PHE A 52 10.65 5.93 11.03
CA PHE A 52 12.04 5.50 11.12
C PHE A 52 13.02 6.58 10.61
N GLU A 53 12.69 7.31 9.54
CA GLU A 53 13.48 8.47 9.09
C GLU A 53 13.49 9.59 10.13
N LYS A 54 12.33 9.91 10.74
CA LYS A 54 12.25 10.91 11.84
C LYS A 54 13.12 10.55 13.05
N LYS A 55 13.25 9.25 13.35
CA LYS A 55 14.04 8.77 14.49
C LYS A 55 15.56 8.78 14.24
N LYS A 56 15.99 8.81 12.98
CA LYS A 56 17.40 8.94 12.56
C LYS A 56 17.91 10.38 12.51
N GLU A 57 17.02 11.38 12.48
CA GLU A 57 17.38 12.81 12.50
C GLU A 57 17.52 13.40 13.92
N LYS A 58 17.25 12.61 14.97
CA LYS A 58 17.51 12.97 16.39
C LYS A 58 18.77 12.29 16.90
#